data_AF-A0A5C8C1W0-F1
#
_entry.id   AF-A0A5C8C1W0-F1
#
_cell.length_a   1.000
_cell.length_b   1.000
_cell.length_c   1.000
_cell.angle_alpha   90.00
_cell.angle_beta   90.00
_cell.angle_gamma   90.00
#
_symmetry.space_group_name_H-M   'P 1'
#
loop_
_entity.id
_entity.type
_entity.pdbx_description
1 polymer ?
#
loop_
_entity_poly.entity_id
_entity_poly.type
_entity_poly.pdbx_seq_one_letter_code
_entity_poly.pdbx_strand_id
1 'polypeptide(L)'
;MDVDGDRASVAIVGGNNSHLVGKDGEALDALQELTRLAVYRETGQRSRLMLDIDGYRIGRRTAATDAARGAIESVQSNGVPVELAPMNAFERKVVHDVVAESGLVSGSKGEGVNRHVVISQGSADDSE
;
A
#
# COMPACT_ATOMS: atom_id res chain seq x y z
N MET A 1 4.21 -0.93 -21.68
CA MET A 1 4.29 0.27 -20.82
C MET A 1 2.98 0.98 -20.94
N ASP A 2 2.36 1.27 -19.81
CA ASP A 2 1.15 2.09 -19.73
C ASP A 2 1.50 3.40 -19.04
N VAL A 3 0.85 4.50 -19.42
CA VAL A 3 1.11 5.83 -18.87
C VAL A 3 -0.18 6.36 -18.24
N ASP A 4 -0.28 6.26 -16.92
CA ASP A 4 -1.42 6.78 -16.15
C ASP A 4 -0.99 8.06 -15.43
N GLY A 5 -1.62 9.19 -15.78
CA GLY A 5 -1.41 10.48 -15.10
C GLY A 5 0.06 10.89 -14.92
N ASP A 6 0.88 10.73 -15.97
CA ASP A 6 2.32 11.05 -16.00
C ASP A 6 3.24 10.04 -15.25
N ARG A 7 2.73 8.84 -14.94
CA ARG A 7 3.49 7.72 -14.39
C ARG A 7 3.68 6.61 -15.41
N ALA A 8 4.92 6.36 -15.81
CA ALA A 8 5.26 5.18 -16.59
C ALA A 8 5.13 3.91 -15.72
N SER A 9 4.28 2.98 -16.13
CA SER A 9 4.15 1.66 -15.52
C SER A 9 4.99 0.64 -16.28
N VAL A 10 5.87 -0.05 -15.54
CA VAL A 10 6.75 -1.12 -16.04
C VAL A 10 6.43 -2.40 -15.28
N ALA A 11 6.13 -3.48 -16.01
CA ALA A 11 5.85 -4.78 -15.44
C ALA A 11 6.89 -5.80 -15.91
N ILE A 12 7.42 -6.59 -14.98
CA ILE A 12 8.18 -7.81 -15.29
C ILE A 12 7.19 -8.97 -15.19
N VAL A 13 7.04 -9.72 -16.27
CA VAL A 13 6.04 -10.78 -16.40
C VAL A 13 6.70 -12.06 -16.93
N GLY A 14 6.33 -13.19 -16.35
CA GLY A 14 6.73 -14.52 -16.83
C GLY A 14 8.04 -15.03 -16.24
N GLY A 15 8.22 -16.36 -16.23
CA GLY A 15 9.31 -17.02 -15.50
C GLY A 15 9.00 -17.14 -14.00
N ASN A 16 10.03 -17.41 -13.18
CA ASN A 16 9.91 -17.44 -11.72
C ASN A 16 10.58 -16.20 -11.13
N ASN A 17 9.79 -15.16 -10.86
CA ASN A 17 10.28 -13.87 -10.36
C ASN A 17 10.07 -13.68 -8.85
N SER A 18 9.70 -14.73 -8.11
CA SER A 18 9.43 -14.65 -6.66
C SER A 18 10.60 -14.03 -5.88
N HIS A 19 11.84 -14.32 -6.29
CA HIS A 19 13.06 -13.76 -5.73
C HIS A 19 13.23 -12.26 -5.99
N LEU A 20 12.66 -11.72 -7.08
CA LEU A 20 12.69 -10.29 -7.41
C LEU A 20 11.64 -9.49 -6.63
N VAL A 21 10.63 -10.16 -6.08
CA VAL A 21 9.68 -9.55 -5.13
C VAL A 21 10.33 -9.43 -3.75
N GLY A 22 10.99 -10.49 -3.28
CA GLY A 22 11.57 -10.56 -1.94
C GLY A 22 10.51 -10.70 -0.84
N LYS A 23 10.94 -10.67 0.42
CA LYS A 23 10.01 -10.75 1.56
C LYS A 23 9.21 -9.46 1.65
N ASP A 24 7.88 -9.58 1.71
CA ASP A 24 6.95 -8.44 1.82
C ASP A 24 7.16 -7.32 0.76
N GLY A 25 7.77 -7.66 -0.39
CA GLY A 25 8.03 -6.73 -1.49
C GLY A 25 9.33 -5.93 -1.38
N GLU A 26 10.21 -6.22 -0.42
CA GLU A 26 11.42 -5.42 -0.15
C GLU A 26 12.37 -5.34 -1.37
N ALA A 27 12.52 -6.43 -2.12
CA ALA A 27 13.41 -6.47 -3.28
C ALA A 27 12.78 -5.70 -4.46
N LEU A 28 11.45 -5.81 -4.63
CA LEU A 28 10.71 -5.02 -5.62
C LEU A 28 10.83 -3.52 -5.34
N ASP A 29 10.76 -3.10 -4.07
CA ASP A 29 10.93 -1.71 -3.69
C ASP A 29 12.36 -1.22 -3.95
N ALA A 30 13.37 -2.03 -3.63
CA ALA A 30 14.77 -1.71 -3.95
C ALA A 30 15.00 -1.59 -5.46
N LEU A 31 14.47 -2.52 -6.26
CA LEU A 31 14.55 -2.50 -7.72
C LEU A 31 13.87 -1.27 -8.31
N GLN A 32 12.71 -0.86 -7.77
CA GLN A 32 12.05 0.36 -8.20
C GLN A 32 12.92 1.60 -7.99
N GLU A 33 13.54 1.74 -6.83
CA GLU A 33 14.40 2.89 -6.53
C GLU A 33 15.68 2.89 -7.38
N LEU A 34 16.32 1.73 -7.54
CA LEU A 34 17.47 1.61 -8.45
C LEU A 34 17.10 1.98 -9.90
N THR A 35 15.92 1.58 -10.36
CA THR A 35 15.44 1.91 -11.71
C THR A 35 15.19 3.41 -11.84
N ARG A 36 14.57 4.06 -10.84
CA ARG A 36 14.38 5.52 -10.84
C ARG A 36 15.70 6.28 -10.85
N LEU A 37 16.68 5.81 -10.07
CA LEU A 37 18.04 6.39 -10.04
C LEU A 37 18.75 6.22 -11.39
N ALA A 38 18.63 5.07 -12.04
CA ALA A 38 19.19 4.84 -13.36
C ALA A 38 18.58 5.80 -14.40
N VAL A 39 17.25 5.98 -14.40
CA VAL A 39 16.57 6.94 -15.30
C VAL A 39 17.00 8.38 -14.99
N TYR A 40 17.10 8.75 -13.71
CA TYR A 40 17.56 10.08 -13.33
C TYR A 40 18.99 10.35 -13.78
N ARG A 41 19.89 9.37 -13.63
CA ARG A 41 21.28 9.49 -14.05
C ARG A 41 21.41 9.71 -15.56
N GLU A 42 20.57 9.06 -16.35
CA GLU A 42 20.62 9.16 -17.81
C GLU A 42 19.92 10.42 -18.36
N THR A 43 18.80 10.83 -17.73
CA THR A 43 17.94 11.89 -18.28
C THR A 43 18.04 13.23 -17.55
N GLY A 44 18.61 13.26 -16.34
CA GLY A 44 18.57 14.40 -15.43
C GLY A 44 17.18 14.71 -14.87
N GLN A 45 16.16 13.93 -15.21
CA GLN A 45 14.77 14.14 -14.80
C GLN A 45 14.33 13.08 -13.79
N ARG A 46 13.63 13.51 -12.74
CA ARG A 46 13.06 12.58 -11.76
C ARG A 46 11.92 11.81 -12.40
N SER A 47 12.09 10.50 -12.51
CA SER A 47 11.04 9.63 -13.02
C SER A 47 10.03 9.28 -11.93
N ARG A 48 8.75 9.36 -12.28
CA ARG A 48 7.63 8.88 -11.44
C ARG A 48 7.27 7.42 -11.74
N LEU A 49 8.17 6.66 -12.39
CA LEU A 49 7.87 5.28 -12.82
C LEU A 49 7.46 4.39 -11.64
N MET A 50 6.60 3.42 -11.94
CA MET A 50 6.24 2.35 -11.02
C MET A 50 6.69 1.01 -11.62
N LEU A 51 7.37 0.20 -10.81
CA LEU A 51 7.75 -1.15 -11.17
C LEU A 51 6.78 -2.13 -10.49
N ASP A 52 6.30 -3.11 -11.24
CA ASP A 52 5.52 -4.24 -10.74
C ASP A 52 6.09 -5.57 -11.26
N ILE A 53 5.92 -6.63 -10.47
CA ILE A 53 6.41 -7.97 -10.79
C ILE A 53 5.26 -8.94 -10.62
N ASP A 54 4.85 -9.59 -11.71
CA ASP A 54 3.79 -10.59 -11.74
C ASP A 54 2.50 -10.18 -10.99
N GLY A 55 2.13 -8.90 -11.04
CA GLY A 55 0.91 -8.39 -10.38
C GLY A 55 1.03 -8.23 -8.87
N TYR A 56 2.22 -8.32 -8.27
CA TYR A 56 2.40 -8.30 -6.82
C TYR A 56 1.77 -7.06 -6.16
N ARG A 57 2.00 -5.86 -6.70
CA ARG A 57 1.44 -4.62 -6.11
C ARG A 57 -0.07 -4.60 -6.21
N ILE A 58 -0.63 -5.11 -7.30
CA ILE A 58 -2.08 -5.24 -7.49
C ILE A 58 -2.63 -6.21 -6.44
N GLY A 59 -2.00 -7.38 -6.28
CA GLY A 59 -2.39 -8.37 -5.27
C GLY A 59 -2.37 -7.81 -3.85
N ARG A 60 -1.30 -7.09 -3.47
CA ARG A 60 -1.21 -6.44 -2.15
C ARG A 60 -2.28 -5.37 -1.96
N ARG A 61 -2.55 -4.56 -2.99
CA ARG A 61 -3.64 -3.56 -2.95
C ARG A 61 -5.00 -4.23 -2.74
N THR A 62 -5.30 -5.30 -3.46
CA THR A 62 -6.55 -6.05 -3.32
C THR A 62 -6.68 -6.62 -1.91
N ALA A 63 -5.64 -7.30 -1.41
CA ALA A 63 -5.65 -7.86 -0.06
C ALA A 63 -5.85 -6.78 1.03
N ALA A 64 -5.19 -5.63 0.91
CA ALA A 64 -5.37 -4.51 1.83
C ALA A 64 -6.79 -3.92 1.75
N THR A 65 -7.37 -3.84 0.54
CA THR A 65 -8.74 -3.37 0.33
C THR A 65 -9.76 -4.32 0.95
N ASP A 66 -9.58 -5.62 0.78
CA ASP A 66 -10.49 -6.63 1.34
C ASP A 66 -10.41 -6.66 2.87
N ALA A 67 -9.21 -6.56 3.43
CA ALA A 67 -9.00 -6.43 4.87
C ALA A 67 -9.69 -5.16 5.43
N ALA A 68 -9.56 -4.03 4.73
CA ALA A 68 -10.22 -2.79 5.11
C ALA A 68 -11.75 -2.94 5.09
N ARG A 69 -12.31 -3.53 4.02
CA ARG A 69 -13.76 -3.75 3.90
C ARG A 69 -14.33 -4.63 5.01
N GLY A 70 -13.66 -5.74 5.34
CA GLY A 70 -14.09 -6.59 6.45
C GLY A 70 -14.04 -5.88 7.80
N ALA A 71 -13.02 -5.05 8.02
CA ALA A 71 -12.93 -4.23 9.24
C ALA A 71 -14.01 -3.15 9.29
N ILE A 72 -14.30 -2.46 8.17
CA ILE A 72 -15.38 -1.49 8.06
C ILE A 72 -16.73 -2.12 8.42
N GLU A 73 -17.04 -3.29 7.86
CA GLU A 73 -18.30 -4.00 8.12
C GLU A 73 -18.43 -4.38 9.61
N SER A 74 -17.34 -4.85 10.22
CA SER A 74 -17.29 -5.15 11.65
C SER A 74 -17.58 -3.89 12.47
N VAL A 75 -16.83 -2.81 12.25
CA VAL A 75 -16.99 -1.52 12.97
C VAL A 75 -18.39 -0.95 12.77
N GLN A 76 -18.98 -1.08 11.59
CA GLN A 76 -20.36 -0.63 11.31
C GLN A 76 -21.40 -1.47 12.06
N SER A 77 -21.15 -2.76 12.24
CA SER A 77 -22.08 -3.70 12.88
C SER A 77 -22.05 -3.63 14.40
N ASN A 78 -20.86 -3.51 15.00
CA ASN A 78 -20.67 -3.59 16.46
C ASN A 78 -20.23 -2.28 17.12
N GLY A 79 -19.79 -1.28 16.34
CA GLY A 79 -19.29 0.00 16.86
C GLY A 79 -17.92 -0.09 17.54
N VAL A 80 -17.27 -1.25 17.55
CA VAL A 80 -15.99 -1.48 18.22
C VAL A 80 -14.84 -1.21 17.24
N PRO A 81 -13.81 -0.44 17.63
CA PRO A 81 -12.63 -0.22 16.80
C PRO A 81 -11.92 -1.53 16.42
N VAL A 82 -11.45 -1.61 15.18
CA VAL A 82 -10.72 -2.78 14.66
C VAL A 82 -9.30 -2.40 14.30
N GLU A 83 -8.34 -3.17 14.83
CA GLU A 83 -6.92 -3.06 14.48
C GLU A 83 -6.58 -4.08 13.39
N LEU A 84 -5.97 -3.62 12.29
CA LEU A 84 -5.49 -4.49 11.23
C LEU A 84 -4.10 -5.02 11.52
N ALA A 85 -3.69 -6.06 10.78
CA ALA A 85 -2.32 -6.56 10.84
C ALA A 85 -1.29 -5.47 10.43
N PRO A 86 -0.05 -5.52 10.95
CA PRO A 86 1.02 -4.64 10.50
C PRO A 86 1.24 -4.74 8.99
N MET A 87 1.43 -3.58 8.36
CA MET A 87 1.49 -3.47 6.90
C MET A 87 2.38 -2.29 6.49
N ASN A 88 2.87 -2.29 5.25
CA ASN A 88 3.80 -1.27 4.79
C ASN A 88 3.09 0.09 4.54
N ALA A 89 3.86 1.15 4.26
CA ALA A 89 3.29 2.49 4.08
C ALA A 89 2.32 2.60 2.89
N PHE A 90 2.56 1.84 1.82
CA PHE A 90 1.68 1.81 0.65
C PHE A 90 0.32 1.21 1.01
N GLU A 91 0.32 0.10 1.74
CA GLU A 91 -0.89 -0.61 2.15
C GLU A 91 -1.70 0.20 3.15
N ARG A 92 -1.03 0.82 4.13
CA ARG A 92 -1.71 1.74 5.06
C ARG A 92 -2.44 2.84 4.30
N LYS A 93 -1.81 3.40 3.26
CA LYS A 93 -2.46 4.41 2.43
C LYS A 93 -3.69 3.86 1.72
N VAL A 94 -3.61 2.67 1.12
CA VAL A 94 -4.76 2.01 0.49
C VAL A 94 -5.90 1.81 1.50
N VAL A 95 -5.60 1.34 2.71
CA VAL A 95 -6.59 1.18 3.77
C VAL A 95 -7.21 2.52 4.15
N HIS A 96 -6.40 3.55 4.39
CA HIS A 96 -6.89 4.89 4.73
C HIS A 96 -7.84 5.44 3.66
N ASP A 97 -7.49 5.29 2.38
CA ASP A 97 -8.30 5.73 1.25
C ASP A 97 -9.66 4.99 1.23
N VAL A 98 -9.65 3.65 1.37
CA VAL A 98 -10.86 2.81 1.41
C VAL A 98 -11.75 3.13 2.62
N VAL A 99 -11.14 3.38 3.78
CA VAL A 99 -11.88 3.72 5.00
C VAL A 99 -12.53 5.11 4.87
N ALA A 100 -11.81 6.09 4.33
CA ALA A 100 -12.34 7.44 4.11
C ALA A 100 -13.57 7.43 3.19
N GLU A 101 -13.58 6.58 2.16
CA GLU A 101 -14.74 6.40 1.27
C GLU A 101 -15.98 5.84 1.98
N SER A 102 -15.80 5.08 3.07
CA SER A 102 -16.90 4.55 3.88
C SER A 102 -17.45 5.52 4.93
N GLY A 103 -16.83 6.70 5.09
CA GLY A 103 -17.19 7.69 6.09
C GLY A 103 -16.71 7.39 7.52
N LEU A 104 -15.94 6.32 7.70
CA LEU A 104 -15.28 5.99 8.97
C LEU A 104 -13.94 6.72 9.13
N VAL A 105 -13.39 6.69 10.34
CA VAL A 105 -12.08 7.28 10.65
C VAL A 105 -11.03 6.17 10.74
N SER A 106 -9.82 6.47 10.27
CA SER A 106 -8.68 5.57 10.40
C SER A 106 -7.45 6.30 10.94
N GLY A 107 -6.73 5.65 11.85
CA GLY A 107 -5.49 6.14 12.44
C GLY A 107 -4.38 5.10 12.34
N SER A 108 -3.13 5.54 12.14
CA SER A 108 -1.98 4.63 12.18
C SER A 108 -1.42 4.54 13.60
N LYS A 109 -1.33 3.34 14.19
CA LYS A 109 -0.67 3.07 15.48
C LYS A 109 0.59 2.22 15.29
N GLY A 110 1.51 2.29 16.25
CA GLY A 110 2.77 1.55 16.25
C GLY A 110 3.89 2.17 15.41
N GLU A 111 5.07 1.55 15.47
CA GLU A 111 6.31 2.02 14.82
C GLU A 111 6.99 0.94 13.98
N GLY A 112 7.73 1.38 12.96
CA GLY A 112 8.50 0.51 12.08
C GLY A 112 7.67 -0.62 11.49
N VAL A 113 8.12 -1.87 11.74
CA VAL A 113 7.49 -3.10 11.24
C VAL A 113 6.17 -3.43 11.92
N ASN A 114 5.90 -2.87 13.10
CA ASN A 114 4.67 -3.11 13.87
C ASN A 114 3.59 -2.06 13.59
N ARG A 115 3.85 -1.13 12.66
CA ARG A 115 2.93 -0.05 12.35
C ARG A 115 1.73 -0.57 11.54
N HIS A 116 0.53 -0.30 12.05
CA HIS A 116 -0.73 -0.81 11.52
C HIS A 116 -1.82 0.27 11.54
N VAL A 117 -2.97 -0.02 10.92
CA VAL A 117 -4.13 0.90 10.86
C VAL A 117 -5.21 0.42 11.83
N VAL A 118 -5.79 1.36 12.55
CA VAL A 118 -6.96 1.20 13.40
C VAL A 118 -8.12 1.94 12.76
N ILE A 119 -9.29 1.30 12.70
CA ILE A 119 -10.52 1.82 12.10
C ILE A 119 -11.57 1.99 13.19
N SER A 120 -12.25 3.13 13.26
CA SER A 120 -13.25 3.47 14.27
C SER A 120 -14.41 4.31 13.72
N GLN A 121 -15.51 4.39 14.47
CA GLN A 121 -16.59 5.33 14.19
C GLN A 121 -16.27 6.70 14.79
N GLY A 122 -16.18 7.75 13.99
CA GLY A 122 -16.19 9.15 14.47
C GLY A 122 -14.87 9.69 15.06
N SER A 123 -14.85 11.01 15.29
CA SER A 123 -13.71 11.96 15.23
C SER A 123 -12.37 11.53 15.85
N ALA A 124 -11.28 12.01 15.23
CA ALA A 124 -9.87 11.82 15.58
C ALA A 124 -9.42 12.36 16.97
N ASP A 125 -10.29 12.36 17.97
CA ASP A 125 -10.08 13.03 19.27
C ASP A 125 -10.16 12.11 20.49
N ASP A 126 -10.39 10.80 20.33
CA ASP A 126 -10.31 9.84 21.44
C ASP A 126 -8.90 9.22 21.53
N SER A 127 -7.91 10.07 21.76
CA SER A 127 -6.57 9.67 22.21
C SER A 127 -6.19 10.49 23.45
N GLU A 128 -6.83 10.18 24.58
CA GLU A 128 -6.32 10.53 25.92
C GLU A 128 -5.02 9.78 26.23
#